data_AF-D9IZC0-F1
#
_entry.id   AF-D9IZC0-F1
#
_cell.length_a   1.000
_cell.length_b   1.000
_cell.length_c   1.000
_cell.angle_alpha   90.00
_cell.angle_beta   90.00
_cell.angle_gamma   90.00
#
_symmetry.space_group_name_H-M   'P 1'
#
loop_
_entity.id
_entity.type
_entity.pdbx_description
1 polymer ?
#
loop_
_entity_poly.entity_id
_entity_poly.type
_entity_poly.pdbx_seq_one_letter_code
_entity_poly.pdbx_strand_id
1 'polypeptide(L)'
;HWLLAWIGLELNTLAIIPLIAKQHHPRATEAATKYFLTQAAASATLLFASTINAWSTSTWDISQLTNQPACIMMTIALAMKLGLAPLHFWLPEVLQGTTLKTALIITTWQKLAPLALLYMTAPAIHPNTLLIMGLLSTLTGGWGGLN
;
A
#
# COMPACT_ATOMS: atom_id res chain seq x y z
N HIS A 1 17.39 -4.96 3.85
CA HIS A 1 17.59 -3.52 4.12
C HIS A 1 16.32 -2.74 3.77
N TRP A 2 15.75 -2.00 4.72
CA TRP A 2 14.49 -1.24 4.54
C TRP A 2 14.52 -0.21 3.41
N LEU A 3 15.63 0.52 3.26
CA LEU A 3 15.78 1.50 2.17
C LEU A 3 15.57 0.88 0.78
N LEU A 4 16.13 -0.32 0.53
CA LEU A 4 15.98 -1.00 -0.75
C LEU A 4 14.55 -1.45 -1.00
N ALA A 5 13.87 -1.95 0.05
CA ALA A 5 12.45 -2.28 -0.04
C ALA A 5 11.60 -1.05 -0.38
N TRP A 6 11.89 0.09 0.23
CA TRP A 6 11.21 1.35 -0.07
C TRP A 6 11.46 1.82 -1.51
N ILE A 7 12.72 1.80 -1.99
CA ILE A 7 13.05 2.15 -3.37
C ILE A 7 12.28 1.26 -4.35
N GLY A 8 12.22 -0.06 -4.10
CA GLY A 8 11.47 -0.98 -4.95
C GLY A 8 9.98 -0.66 -5.01
N LEU A 9 9.38 -0.28 -3.88
CA LEU A 9 7.98 0.16 -3.84
C LEU A 9 7.76 1.48 -4.57
N GLU A 10 8.68 2.44 -4.48
CA GLU A 10 8.58 3.71 -5.20
C GLU A 10 8.78 3.57 -6.71
N LEU A 11 9.69 2.70 -7.13
CA LEU A 11 9.83 2.41 -8.56
C LEU A 11 8.54 1.80 -9.12
N ASN A 12 7.87 0.95 -8.34
CA ASN A 12 6.60 0.34 -8.74
C ASN A 12 5.46 1.38 -8.84
N THR A 13 5.39 2.36 -7.93
CA THR A 13 4.39 3.45 -7.97
C THR A 13 4.65 4.39 -9.15
N LEU A 14 5.90 4.77 -9.40
CA LEU A 14 6.25 5.66 -10.50
C LEU A 14 6.03 4.99 -11.87
N ALA A 15 6.31 3.68 -11.99
CA ALA A 15 6.15 2.96 -13.25
C ALA A 15 4.69 2.78 -13.69
N ILE A 16 3.73 2.71 -12.76
CA ILE A 16 2.32 2.49 -13.10
C ILE A 16 1.56 3.79 -13.43
N ILE A 17 2.04 4.95 -12.98
CA ILE A 17 1.36 6.24 -13.23
C ILE A 17 1.18 6.55 -14.72
N PRO A 18 2.20 6.42 -15.59
CA PRO A 18 2.03 6.62 -17.03
C PRO A 18 1.05 5.64 -17.66
N LEU A 19 0.97 4.41 -17.13
CA LEU A 19 0.01 3.41 -17.61
C LEU A 19 -1.43 3.82 -17.28
N ILE A 20 -1.67 4.38 -16.09
CA ILE A 20 -2.98 4.92 -15.67
C ILE A 20 -3.38 6.11 -16.54
N ALA A 21 -2.46 7.06 -16.78
CA ALA A 21 -2.75 8.30 -17.51
C ALA A 21 -2.78 8.14 -19.05
N LYS A 22 -2.56 6.94 -19.59
CA LYS A 22 -2.33 6.68 -21.02
C LYS A 22 -3.43 7.21 -21.97
N GLN A 23 -4.69 7.19 -21.55
CA GLN A 23 -5.82 7.59 -22.40
C GLN A 23 -5.96 9.11 -22.54
N HIS A 24 -5.20 9.91 -21.79
CA HIS A 24 -5.29 11.39 -21.77
C HIS A 24 -6.72 11.94 -21.57
N HIS A 25 -7.60 11.15 -20.95
CA HIS A 25 -8.95 11.56 -20.59
C HIS A 25 -8.94 12.19 -19.18
N PRO A 26 -9.76 13.22 -18.88
CA PRO A 26 -9.80 13.86 -17.56
C PRO A 26 -10.06 12.88 -16.41
N ARG A 27 -10.86 11.83 -16.64
CA ARG A 27 -11.07 10.77 -15.63
C ARG A 27 -9.81 9.94 -15.36
N ALA A 28 -9.00 9.68 -16.39
CA ALA A 28 -7.75 8.94 -16.25
C ALA A 28 -6.68 9.77 -15.53
N THR A 29 -6.65 11.08 -15.75
CA THR A 29 -5.76 11.99 -15.01
C THR A 29 -6.20 12.15 -13.55
N GLU A 30 -7.50 12.22 -13.27
CA GLU A 30 -8.04 12.17 -11.91
C GLU A 30 -7.65 10.86 -11.20
N ALA A 31 -7.81 9.71 -11.86
CA ALA A 31 -7.37 8.42 -11.33
C ALA A 31 -5.85 8.39 -11.05
N ALA A 32 -5.03 8.91 -11.96
CA ALA A 32 -3.58 8.98 -11.78
C ALA A 32 -3.19 9.84 -10.56
N THR A 33 -3.84 10.99 -10.39
CA THR A 33 -3.55 11.89 -9.25
C THR A 33 -3.98 11.27 -7.92
N LYS A 34 -5.17 10.65 -7.85
CA LYS A 34 -5.64 9.92 -6.66
C LYS A 34 -4.69 8.77 -6.28
N TYR A 35 -4.28 7.97 -7.27
CA TYR A 35 -3.31 6.90 -7.05
C TYR A 35 -1.96 7.44 -6.55
N PHE A 36 -1.43 8.49 -7.19
CA PHE A 36 -0.16 9.08 -6.79
C PHE A 36 -0.19 9.58 -5.35
N LEU A 37 -1.21 10.37 -4.97
CA LEU A 37 -1.30 10.95 -3.63
C LEU A 37 -1.38 9.89 -2.54
N THR A 38 -2.22 8.86 -2.72
CA THR A 38 -2.35 7.80 -1.71
C THR A 38 -1.08 6.95 -1.61
N GLN A 39 -0.45 6.64 -2.74
CA GLN A 39 0.75 5.80 -2.75
C GLN A 39 2.00 6.54 -2.27
N ALA A 40 2.09 7.85 -2.50
CA ALA A 40 3.14 8.72 -1.96
C ALA A 40 2.96 8.92 -0.44
N ALA A 41 1.73 9.09 0.04
CA ALA A 41 1.47 9.10 1.49
C ALA A 41 1.84 7.76 2.15
N ALA A 42 1.49 6.64 1.49
CA ALA A 42 1.85 5.31 1.95
C ALA A 42 3.37 5.05 1.95
N SER A 43 4.10 5.60 0.99
CA SER A 43 5.56 5.43 0.93
C SER A 43 6.29 6.34 1.93
N ALA A 44 5.81 7.57 2.14
CA ALA A 44 6.33 8.47 3.17
C ALA A 44 6.11 7.90 4.59
N THR A 45 4.92 7.34 4.85
CA THR A 45 4.63 6.66 6.13
C THR A 45 5.49 5.41 6.34
N LEU A 46 5.78 4.65 5.27
CA LEU A 46 6.69 3.51 5.33
C LEU A 46 8.12 3.93 5.67
N LEU A 47 8.64 4.99 5.03
CA LEU A 47 9.96 5.54 5.38
C LEU A 47 9.98 5.99 6.84
N PHE A 48 8.97 6.73 7.27
CA PHE A 48 8.88 7.23 8.63
C PHE A 48 8.82 6.09 9.66
N ALA A 49 8.09 5.00 9.36
CA ALA A 49 8.10 3.80 10.19
C ALA A 49 9.50 3.15 10.25
N SER A 50 10.17 3.03 9.12
CA SER A 50 11.51 2.43 9.06
C SER A 50 12.57 3.28 9.77
N THR A 51 12.48 4.62 9.72
CA THR A 51 13.42 5.51 10.42
C THR A 51 13.21 5.48 11.92
N ILE A 52 11.97 5.45 12.42
CA ILE A 52 11.68 5.28 13.85
C ILE A 52 12.23 3.95 14.35
N ASN A 53 12.03 2.87 13.60
CA ASN A 53 12.54 1.56 13.98
C ASN A 53 14.08 1.55 14.01
N ALA A 54 14.72 2.04 12.95
CA ALA A 54 16.18 2.14 12.86
C ALA A 54 16.77 3.06 13.93
N TRP A 55 16.06 4.13 14.32
CA TRP A 55 16.46 4.99 15.43
C TRP A 55 16.50 4.22 16.75
N SER A 56 15.53 3.33 17.00
CA SER A 56 15.50 2.52 18.22
C SER A 56 16.44 1.30 18.21
N THR A 57 16.65 0.66 17.06
CA THR A 57 17.45 -0.59 16.96
C THR A 57 18.86 -0.37 16.47
N SER A 58 19.16 0.81 15.91
CA SER A 58 20.39 1.11 15.14
C SER A 58 20.63 0.19 13.93
N THR A 59 19.59 -0.51 13.46
CA THR A 59 19.67 -1.43 12.33
C THR A 59 18.62 -1.12 11.26
N TRP A 60 18.98 -1.33 10.00
CA TRP A 60 18.10 -1.18 8.83
C TRP A 60 17.59 -2.52 8.30
N ASP A 61 17.72 -3.58 9.08
CA ASP A 61 17.32 -4.90 8.62
C ASP A 61 15.80 -5.08 8.66
N ILE A 62 15.26 -5.82 7.69
CA ILE A 62 13.82 -6.02 7.53
C ILE A 62 13.27 -6.92 8.63
N SER A 63 14.07 -7.89 9.08
CA SER A 63 13.68 -8.86 10.10
C SER A 63 13.60 -8.27 11.52
N GLN A 64 14.27 -7.14 11.76
CA GLN A 64 14.42 -6.55 13.10
C GLN A 64 13.45 -5.40 13.33
N LEU A 65 12.17 -5.72 13.44
CA LEU A 65 11.12 -4.79 13.84
C LEU A 65 10.79 -5.01 15.33
N THR A 66 11.21 -4.09 16.20
CA THR A 66 11.02 -4.23 17.66
C THR A 66 10.20 -3.10 18.26
N ASN A 67 10.10 -1.97 17.56
CA ASN A 67 9.40 -0.80 18.05
C ASN A 67 7.90 -0.85 17.68
N GLN A 68 7.05 -1.11 18.66
CA GLN A 68 5.62 -1.35 18.47
C GLN A 68 4.87 -0.26 17.65
N PRO A 69 5.00 1.05 17.95
CA PRO A 69 4.39 2.09 17.12
C PRO A 69 4.93 2.09 15.67
N ALA A 70 6.21 1.77 15.46
CA ALA A 70 6.77 1.65 14.12
C ALA A 70 6.16 0.44 13.37
N CYS A 71 5.96 -0.69 14.04
CA CYS A 71 5.28 -1.85 13.46
C CYS A 71 3.84 -1.50 13.05
N ILE A 72 3.09 -0.79 13.90
CA ILE A 72 1.73 -0.37 13.57
C ILE A 72 1.73 0.58 12.36
N MET A 73 2.59 1.59 12.34
CA MET A 73 2.72 2.48 11.19
C MET A 73 3.11 1.74 9.90
N MET A 74 4.03 0.77 10.00
CA MET A 74 4.42 -0.08 8.87
C MET A 74 3.22 -0.86 8.33
N THR A 75 2.39 -1.43 9.21
CA THR A 75 1.19 -2.16 8.80
C THR A 75 0.16 -1.24 8.14
N ILE A 76 -0.03 -0.02 8.65
CA ILE A 76 -0.92 0.98 8.05
C ILE A 76 -0.40 1.41 6.67
N ALA A 77 0.90 1.65 6.53
CA ALA A 77 1.52 2.02 5.26
C ALA A 77 1.34 0.92 4.20
N LEU A 78 1.61 -0.34 4.56
CA LEU A 78 1.39 -1.48 3.66
C LEU A 78 -0.09 -1.70 3.36
N ALA A 79 -0.98 -1.49 4.33
CA ALA A 79 -2.43 -1.55 4.15
C ALA A 79 -2.94 -0.47 3.19
N MET A 80 -2.41 0.76 3.23
CA MET A 80 -2.70 1.81 2.25
C MET A 80 -2.29 1.38 0.84
N LYS A 81 -1.06 0.82 0.68
CA LYS A 81 -0.59 0.31 -0.62
C LYS A 81 -1.46 -0.81 -1.16
N LEU A 82 -1.92 -1.69 -0.28
CA LEU A 82 -2.84 -2.79 -0.62
C LEU A 82 -4.30 -2.35 -0.77
N GLY A 83 -4.68 -1.15 -0.39
CA GLY A 83 -6.08 -0.69 -0.42
C GLY A 83 -6.98 -1.48 0.53
N LEU A 84 -6.49 -1.84 1.71
CA LEU A 84 -7.33 -2.44 2.77
C LEU A 84 -8.21 -1.37 3.44
N ALA A 85 -9.36 -1.78 3.98
CA ALA A 85 -10.21 -0.86 4.74
C ALA A 85 -9.54 -0.42 6.06
N PRO A 86 -9.72 0.85 6.48
CA PRO A 86 -10.57 1.91 5.90
C PRO A 86 -9.94 2.70 4.73
N LEU A 87 -8.73 2.35 4.29
CA LEU A 87 -7.91 3.09 3.31
C LEU A 87 -8.12 2.61 1.87
N HIS A 88 -9.29 2.03 1.59
CA HIS A 88 -9.62 1.35 0.34
C HIS A 88 -10.25 2.29 -0.73
N PHE A 89 -10.65 3.50 -0.35
CA PHE A 89 -11.43 4.41 -1.21
C PHE A 89 -10.76 4.80 -2.53
N TRP A 90 -9.43 4.76 -2.60
CA TRP A 90 -8.73 5.03 -3.86
C TRP A 90 -8.94 3.92 -4.90
N LEU A 91 -9.19 2.69 -4.47
CA LEU A 91 -9.16 1.52 -5.35
C LEU A 91 -10.34 1.52 -6.34
N PRO A 92 -11.61 1.70 -5.95
CA PRO A 92 -12.72 1.74 -6.90
C PRO A 92 -12.59 2.86 -7.94
N GLU A 93 -12.21 4.06 -7.50
CA GLU A 93 -12.11 5.23 -8.38
C GLU A 93 -10.98 5.10 -9.41
N VAL A 94 -9.82 4.57 -8.99
CA VAL A 94 -8.69 4.32 -9.89
C VAL A 94 -9.00 3.22 -10.89
N LEU A 95 -9.68 2.14 -10.47
CA LEU A 95 -10.06 1.07 -11.38
C LEU A 95 -11.09 1.53 -12.42
N GLN A 96 -12.04 2.38 -12.01
CA GLN A 96 -13.04 2.92 -12.94
C GLN A 96 -12.42 3.89 -13.96
N GLY A 97 -11.42 4.67 -13.56
CA GLY A 97 -10.78 5.67 -14.43
C GLY A 97 -9.70 5.11 -15.37
N THR A 98 -9.45 3.80 -15.35
CA THR A 98 -8.37 3.17 -16.11
C THR A 98 -8.86 2.13 -17.10
N THR A 99 -7.99 1.70 -18.03
CA THR A 99 -8.30 0.59 -18.94
C THR A 99 -8.38 -0.74 -18.17
N LEU A 100 -9.13 -1.70 -18.70
CA LEU A 100 -9.22 -3.04 -18.11
C LEU A 100 -7.85 -3.72 -17.95
N LYS A 101 -6.94 -3.53 -18.93
CA LYS A 101 -5.58 -4.09 -18.87
C LYS A 101 -4.78 -3.51 -17.71
N THR A 102 -4.87 -2.20 -17.48
CA THR A 102 -4.18 -1.55 -16.36
C THR A 102 -4.84 -1.87 -15.02
N ALA A 103 -6.16 -1.97 -14.97
CA ALA A 103 -6.90 -2.42 -13.80
C ALA A 103 -6.48 -3.84 -13.36
N LEU A 104 -6.26 -4.75 -14.33
CA LEU A 104 -5.72 -6.08 -14.05
C LEU A 104 -4.32 -6.01 -13.40
N ILE A 105 -3.42 -5.16 -13.92
CA ILE A 105 -2.08 -4.98 -13.35
C ILE A 105 -2.17 -4.41 -11.92
N ILE A 106 -3.06 -3.45 -11.67
CA ILE A 106 -3.26 -2.84 -10.34
C ILE A 106 -3.83 -3.85 -9.33
N THR A 107 -4.73 -4.74 -9.76
CA THR A 107 -5.36 -5.72 -8.87
C THR A 107 -4.50 -6.95 -8.62
N THR A 108 -3.52 -7.24 -9.48
CA THR A 108 -2.63 -8.42 -9.35
C THR A 108 -1.20 -8.02 -8.99
N TRP A 109 -0.48 -7.39 -9.91
CA TRP A 109 0.95 -7.11 -9.79
C TRP A 109 1.27 -6.15 -8.64
N GLN A 110 0.48 -5.09 -8.47
CA GLN A 110 0.72 -4.11 -7.39
C GLN A 110 0.52 -4.69 -5.98
N LYS A 111 -0.12 -5.87 -5.85
CA LYS A 111 -0.32 -6.52 -4.55
C LYS A 111 0.89 -7.35 -4.11
N LEU A 112 1.71 -7.84 -5.04
CA LEU A 112 2.78 -8.81 -4.75
C LEU A 112 3.85 -8.25 -3.81
N ALA A 113 4.40 -7.07 -4.11
CA ALA A 113 5.49 -6.50 -3.31
C ALA A 113 5.05 -6.13 -1.87
N PRO A 114 3.91 -5.45 -1.63
CA PRO A 114 3.45 -5.19 -0.27
C PRO A 114 3.10 -6.46 0.50
N LEU A 115 2.54 -7.49 -0.15
CA LEU A 115 2.27 -8.79 0.49
C LEU A 115 3.56 -9.51 0.90
N ALA A 116 4.59 -9.47 0.05
CA ALA A 116 5.89 -10.04 0.39
C ALA A 116 6.50 -9.37 1.63
N LEU A 117 6.38 -8.04 1.76
CA LEU A 117 6.86 -7.33 2.94
C LEU A 117 6.06 -7.65 4.20
N LEU A 118 4.72 -7.78 4.09
CA LEU A 118 3.90 -8.25 5.21
C LEU A 118 4.30 -9.66 5.64
N TYR A 119 4.60 -10.55 4.68
CA TYR A 119 5.05 -11.91 4.98
C TYR A 119 6.41 -11.92 5.68
N MET A 120 7.39 -11.15 5.19
CA MET A 120 8.73 -11.06 5.80
C MET A 120 8.70 -10.46 7.22
N THR A 121 7.71 -9.62 7.51
CA THR A 121 7.56 -8.93 8.80
C THR A 121 6.49 -9.54 9.70
N ALA A 122 5.87 -10.66 9.28
CA ALA A 122 4.83 -11.38 9.99
C ALA A 122 5.07 -11.59 11.50
N PRO A 123 6.27 -12.00 11.97
CA PRO A 123 6.48 -12.24 13.41
C PRO A 123 6.45 -10.97 14.27
N ALA A 124 6.66 -9.79 13.68
CA ALA A 124 6.73 -8.51 14.39
C ALA A 124 5.47 -7.64 14.24
N ILE A 125 4.50 -8.08 13.43
CA ILE A 125 3.26 -7.35 13.19
C ILE A 125 2.33 -7.51 14.39
N HIS A 126 1.66 -6.42 14.77
CA HIS A 126 0.62 -6.46 15.79
C HIS A 126 -0.65 -7.16 15.23
N PRO A 127 -1.07 -8.31 15.79
CA PRO A 127 -2.11 -9.14 15.19
C PRO A 127 -3.49 -8.49 15.22
N ASN A 128 -3.84 -7.78 16.31
CA ASN A 128 -5.17 -7.18 16.44
C ASN A 128 -5.43 -6.11 15.38
N THR A 129 -4.43 -5.30 15.03
CA THR A 129 -4.59 -4.26 13.98
C THR A 129 -4.81 -4.88 12.61
N LEU A 130 -4.06 -5.95 12.29
CA LEU A 130 -4.22 -6.66 11.02
C LEU A 130 -5.60 -7.34 10.93
N LEU A 131 -6.05 -7.99 12.01
CA LEU A 131 -7.36 -8.65 12.06
C LEU A 131 -8.51 -7.65 11.92
N ILE A 132 -8.44 -6.50 12.60
CA ILE A 132 -9.44 -5.43 12.48
C ILE A 132 -9.50 -4.93 11.03
N MET A 133 -8.36 -4.63 10.41
CA MET A 133 -8.33 -4.21 9.00
C MET A 133 -8.87 -5.31 8.06
N GLY A 134 -8.56 -6.57 8.34
CA GLY A 134 -9.06 -7.72 7.58
C GLY A 134 -10.59 -7.84 7.65
N LEU A 135 -11.16 -7.84 8.85
CA LEU A 135 -12.62 -7.91 9.05
C LEU A 135 -13.34 -6.69 8.45
N LEU A 136 -12.79 -5.49 8.63
CA LEU A 136 -13.34 -4.30 7.98
C LEU A 136 -13.30 -4.44 6.46
N SER A 137 -12.21 -4.96 5.89
CA SER A 137 -12.07 -5.11 4.44
C SER A 137 -13.08 -6.08 3.85
N THR A 138 -13.39 -7.19 4.54
CA THR A 138 -14.37 -8.17 4.08
C THR A 138 -15.79 -7.62 4.17
N LEU A 139 -16.12 -6.89 5.23
CA LEU A 139 -17.43 -6.24 5.39
C LEU A 139 -17.64 -5.13 4.36
N THR A 140 -16.68 -4.22 4.19
CA THR A 140 -16.80 -3.11 3.24
C THR A 140 -16.80 -3.61 1.80
N GLY A 141 -15.96 -4.61 1.47
CA GLY A 141 -15.93 -5.20 0.13
C GLY A 141 -17.20 -5.98 -0.18
N GLY A 142 -17.72 -6.74 0.79
CA GLY A 142 -18.96 -7.52 0.64
C GLY A 142 -20.19 -6.65 0.45
N TRP A 143 -20.41 -5.66 1.31
CA TRP A 143 -21.54 -4.74 1.16
C TRP A 143 -21.37 -3.76 0.01
N GLY A 144 -20.17 -3.24 -0.19
CA GLY A 144 -19.88 -2.28 -1.27
C GLY A 144 -20.05 -2.86 -2.67
N GLY A 145 -19.88 -4.19 -2.84
CA GLY A 145 -20.03 -4.85 -4.14
C GLY A 145 -21.47 -5.17 -4.56
N LEU A 146 -22.46 -4.95 -3.69
CA LEU A 146 -23.88 -5.17 -4.01
C LEU A 146 -24.55 -3.97 -4.70
N ASN A 147 -23.93 -2.79 -4.62
CA ASN A 147 -24.40 -1.53 -5.24
C ASN A 147 -23.54 -1.17 -6.46
#